data_AF-A0A0T7P766-F1
#
_entry.id   AF-A0A0T7P766-F1
#
_cell.length_a   1.000
_cell.length_b   1.000
_cell.length_c   1.000
_cell.angle_alpha   90.00
_cell.angle_beta   90.00
_cell.angle_gamma   90.00
#
_symmetry.space_group_name_H-M   'P 1'
#
loop_
_entity.id
_entity.type
_entity.pdbx_description
1 polymer ?
#
loop_
_entity_poly.entity_id
_entity_poly.type
_entity_poly.pdbx_seq_one_letter_code
_entity_poly.pdbx_strand_id
1 'polypeptide(L)'
;MNNIEELREHCEEMMATSPLRYAYIPASSIITLIERIEKAEAELSAANERLTKPVVLPAATYVRIGYGSTSKRTLYLDEVITVIKAAGFTVEGECRC
;
A
#
# COMPACT_ATOMS: atom_id res chain seq x y z
N MET A 1 -20.63 10.70 -6.19
CA MET A 1 -20.04 11.72 -5.30
C MET A 1 -18.66 11.27 -4.88
N ASN A 2 -17.71 12.20 -4.76
CA ASN A 2 -16.38 11.93 -4.21
C ASN A 2 -16.46 12.14 -2.69
N ASN A 3 -15.84 11.28 -1.88
CA ASN A 3 -15.95 11.28 -0.40
C ASN A 3 -15.58 12.64 0.23
N ILE A 4 -14.75 13.43 -0.46
CA ILE A 4 -14.36 14.78 -0.07
C ILE A 4 -15.49 15.81 -0.24
N GLU A 5 -16.30 15.70 -1.28
CA GLU A 5 -17.40 16.63 -1.54
C GLU A 5 -18.53 16.44 -0.51
N GLU A 6 -18.78 15.18 -0.13
CA GLU A 6 -19.76 14.82 0.89
C GLU A 6 -19.34 15.28 2.29
N LEU A 7 -18.04 15.18 2.60
CA LEU A 7 -17.46 15.74 3.83
C LEU A 7 -17.54 17.27 3.86
N ARG A 8 -17.32 17.94 2.71
CA ARG A 8 -17.42 19.41 2.61
C ARG A 8 -18.84 19.89 2.88
N GLU A 9 -19.83 19.28 2.24
CA GLU A 9 -21.25 19.57 2.43
C GLU A 9 -21.68 19.39 3.89
N HIS A 10 -21.27 18.28 4.52
CA HIS A 10 -21.57 18.01 5.92
C HIS A 10 -20.96 19.06 6.87
N CYS A 11 -19.73 19.52 6.61
CA CYS A 11 -19.10 20.58 7.39
C CYS A 11 -19.82 21.93 7.21
N GLU A 12 -20.27 22.25 6.00
CA GLU A 12 -21.03 23.47 5.71
C GLU A 12 -22.39 23.49 6.43
N GLU A 13 -23.13 22.38 6.41
CA GLU A 13 -24.40 22.23 7.13
C GLU A 13 -24.22 22.37 8.65
N MET A 14 -23.16 21.75 9.19
CA MET A 14 -22.85 21.80 10.62
C MET A 14 -22.44 23.22 11.06
N MET A 15 -21.73 23.98 10.21
CA MET A 15 -21.44 25.40 10.45
C MET A 15 -22.71 26.28 10.38
N ALA A 16 -23.64 25.96 9.48
CA ALA A 16 -24.88 26.72 9.30
C ALA A 16 -25.88 26.54 10.46
N THR A 17 -25.89 25.37 11.11
CA THR A 17 -26.82 25.02 12.21
C THR A 17 -26.21 25.16 13.60
N SER A 18 -24.89 25.28 13.73
CA SER A 18 -24.22 25.45 15.03
C SER A 18 -24.52 26.82 15.67
N PRO A 19 -24.97 26.88 16.93
CA PRO A 19 -25.08 28.13 17.70
C PRO A 19 -23.73 28.85 17.88
N LEU A 20 -22.62 28.11 17.75
CA LEU A 20 -21.27 28.63 17.70
C LEU A 20 -20.94 28.95 16.24
N ARG A 21 -21.38 30.14 15.77
CA ARG A 21 -21.18 30.63 14.39
C ARG A 21 -19.71 30.63 13.91
N TYR A 22 -18.76 30.48 14.84
CA TYR A 22 -17.38 30.14 14.56
C TYR A 22 -16.95 29.11 15.59
N ALA A 23 -16.78 27.84 15.18
CA ALA A 23 -15.88 26.97 15.91
C ALA A 23 -14.48 27.57 15.71
N TYR A 24 -13.97 28.30 16.70
CA TYR A 24 -12.60 28.81 16.67
C TYR A 24 -11.67 27.60 16.74
N ILE A 25 -11.17 27.18 15.59
CA ILE A 25 -10.09 26.21 15.48
C ILE A 25 -8.81 27.04 15.43
N PRO A 26 -7.94 26.98 16.46
CA PRO A 26 -6.66 27.67 16.42
C PRO A 26 -5.87 27.25 15.18
N ALA A 27 -5.23 28.22 14.51
CA ALA A 27 -4.34 27.92 13.39
C ALA A 27 -3.27 26.88 13.76
N SER A 28 -2.80 26.89 15.00
CA SER A 28 -1.87 25.88 15.54
C SER A 28 -2.44 24.45 15.47
N SER A 29 -3.73 24.26 15.75
CA SER A 29 -4.39 22.95 15.64
C SER A 29 -4.47 22.46 14.20
N ILE A 30 -4.69 23.37 13.24
CA ILE A 30 -4.70 23.04 11.80
C ILE A 30 -3.27 22.67 11.35
N ILE A 31 -2.26 23.45 11.74
CA ILE A 31 -0.86 23.19 11.42
C ILE A 31 -0.43 21.80 11.93
N THR A 32 -0.74 21.46 13.18
CA THR A 32 -0.41 20.14 13.74
C THR A 32 -1.11 18.99 12.99
N LEU A 33 -2.33 19.20 12.49
CA LEU A 33 -3.01 18.18 11.69
C LEU A 33 -2.34 18.00 10.32
N ILE A 34 -1.94 19.09 9.66
CA ILE A 34 -1.21 19.05 8.39
C ILE A 34 0.11 18.31 8.56
N GLU A 35 0.92 18.66 9.58
CA GLU A 35 2.19 17.98 9.85
C GLU A 35 2.02 16.46 10.07
N ARG A 36 0.94 16.05 10.75
CA ARG A 36 0.62 14.64 10.95
C ARG A 36 0.19 13.94 9.66
N ILE A 37 -0.56 14.62 8.79
CA ILE A 37 -0.96 14.09 7.49
C ILE A 37 0.26 13.92 6.59
N GLU A 38 1.10 14.96 6.47
CA GLU A 38 2.34 14.91 5.68
C GLU A 38 3.26 13.78 6.15
N LYS A 39 3.42 13.61 7.47
CA LYS A 39 4.20 12.50 8.02
C LYS A 39 3.58 11.14 7.69
N ALA A 40 2.27 10.99 7.81
CA ALA A 40 1.58 9.74 7.49
C ALA A 40 1.67 9.41 5.99
N GLU A 41 1.56 10.41 5.12
CA GLU A 41 1.74 10.25 3.66
C GLU A 41 3.18 9.85 3.32
N ALA A 42 4.18 10.44 3.97
CA ALA A 42 5.58 10.06 3.77
C ALA A 42 5.85 8.62 4.22
N GLU A 43 5.32 8.20 5.37
CA GLU A 43 5.44 6.83 5.88
C GLU A 43 4.72 5.83 4.95
N LEU A 44 3.52 6.19 4.47
CA LEU A 44 2.75 5.37 3.53
C LEU A 44 3.46 5.24 2.17
N SER A 45 4.03 6.34 1.66
CA SER A 45 4.79 6.34 0.41
C SER A 45 6.04 5.47 0.54
N ALA A 46 6.80 5.59 1.63
CA ALA A 46 7.97 4.76 1.89
C ALA A 46 7.62 3.26 2.04
N ALA A 47 6.47 2.95 2.64
CA ALA A 47 5.96 1.58 2.71
C ALA A 47 5.56 1.05 1.31
N ASN A 48 4.87 1.88 0.51
CA ASN A 48 4.45 1.53 -0.84
C ASN A 48 5.64 1.29 -1.78
N GLU A 49 6.69 2.11 -1.73
CA GLU A 49 7.90 1.91 -2.53
C GLU A 49 8.55 0.53 -2.33
N ARG A 50 8.39 -0.08 -1.15
CA ARG A 50 8.91 -1.43 -0.87
C ARG A 50 8.01 -2.52 -1.42
N LEU A 51 6.71 -2.29 -1.48
CA LEU A 51 5.71 -3.24 -1.95
C LEU A 51 5.48 -3.21 -3.46
N THR A 52 5.77 -2.08 -4.12
CA THR A 52 5.67 -1.94 -5.58
C THR A 52 6.87 -2.51 -6.33
N LYS A 53 7.96 -2.84 -5.62
CA LYS A 53 9.13 -3.46 -6.25
C LYS A 53 8.80 -4.89 -6.69
N PRO A 54 9.17 -5.27 -7.92
CA PRO A 54 8.95 -6.62 -8.40
C PRO A 54 9.76 -7.63 -7.57
N VAL A 55 9.21 -8.84 -7.44
CA VAL A 55 9.91 -9.97 -6.87
C VAL A 55 11.02 -10.38 -7.84
N VAL A 56 12.27 -10.31 -7.40
CA VAL A 56 13.41 -10.75 -8.20
C VAL A 56 13.63 -12.24 -7.96
N LEU A 57 13.52 -13.03 -9.03
CA LEU A 57 13.80 -14.46 -8.97
C LEU A 57 15.25 -14.77 -9.39
N PRO A 58 15.88 -15.80 -8.82
CA PRO A 58 17.19 -16.25 -9.27
C PRO A 58 17.11 -16.80 -10.69
N ALA A 59 18.19 -16.62 -11.46
CA ALA A 59 18.34 -17.23 -12.78
C ALA A 59 18.49 -18.76 -12.66
N ALA A 60 17.37 -19.47 -12.59
CA ALA A 60 17.29 -20.93 -12.45
C ALA A 60 16.04 -21.46 -13.15
N THR A 61 16.10 -22.69 -13.66
CA THR A 61 14.93 -23.33 -14.30
C THR A 61 13.93 -23.88 -13.29
N TYR A 62 14.34 -24.10 -12.05
CA TYR A 62 13.50 -24.63 -10.98
C TYR A 62 13.99 -24.19 -9.61
N VAL A 63 13.07 -24.22 -8.64
CA VAL A 63 13.38 -23.99 -7.22
C VAL A 63 13.11 -25.29 -6.45
N ARG A 64 14.07 -25.68 -5.60
CA ARG A 64 13.89 -26.79 -4.65
C ARG A 64 13.37 -26.23 -3.34
N ILE A 65 12.14 -26.61 -2.99
CA ILE A 65 11.52 -26.25 -1.71
C ILE A 65 11.57 -27.48 -0.81
N GLY A 66 12.13 -27.33 0.39
CA GLY A 66 12.21 -28.41 1.36
C GLY A 66 11.77 -27.95 2.74
N TYR A 67 10.90 -28.73 3.38
CA TYR A 67 10.64 -28.63 4.81
C TYR A 67 11.36 -29.79 5.49
N GLY A 68 12.50 -29.50 6.12
CA GLY A 68 13.31 -30.50 6.83
C GLY A 68 14.06 -31.49 5.92
N SER A 69 14.53 -32.59 6.52
CA SER A 69 15.44 -33.56 5.90
C SER A 69 14.77 -34.58 4.96
N THR A 70 13.44 -34.69 4.94
CA THR A 70 12.74 -35.81 4.30
C THR A 70 11.82 -35.45 3.14
N SER A 71 11.44 -34.19 2.94
CA SER A 71 10.52 -33.79 1.86
C SER A 71 11.06 -32.62 1.05
N LYS A 72 11.68 -32.91 -0.10
CA LYS A 72 12.10 -31.91 -1.10
C LYS A 72 11.16 -32.00 -2.30
N ARG A 73 10.45 -30.91 -2.61
CA ARG A 73 9.68 -30.74 -3.84
C ARG A 73 10.43 -29.81 -4.77
N THR A 74 10.53 -30.21 -6.04
CA THR A 74 10.97 -29.31 -7.11
C THR A 74 9.74 -28.61 -7.69
N LEU A 75 9.78 -27.29 -7.80
CA LEU A 75 8.81 -26.49 -8.57
C LEU A 75 9.51 -25.84 -9.75
N TYR A 76 8.88 -25.85 -10.92
CA TYR A 76 9.40 -25.13 -12.08
C TYR A 76 9.23 -23.64 -11.88
N LEU A 77 10.15 -22.83 -12.43
CA LEU A 77 10.11 -21.38 -12.22
C LEU A 77 8.80 -20.77 -12.76
N ASP A 78 8.27 -21.31 -13.85
CA ASP A 78 6.99 -20.85 -14.44
C ASP A 78 5.80 -21.02 -13.49
N GLU A 79 5.76 -22.12 -12.72
CA GLU A 79 4.73 -22.35 -11.71
C GLU A 79 4.86 -21.34 -10.57
N VAL A 80 6.10 -21.05 -10.14
CA VAL A 80 6.40 -20.04 -9.11
C VAL A 80 5.99 -18.64 -9.57
N ILE A 81 6.35 -18.25 -10.80
CA ILE A 81 5.97 -16.96 -11.40
C ILE A 81 4.44 -16.81 -11.45
N THR A 82 3.74 -17.87 -11.87
CA THR A 82 2.27 -17.87 -11.97
C THR A 82 1.62 -17.62 -10.61
N VAL A 83 2.09 -18.30 -9.56
CA VAL A 83 1.56 -18.14 -8.19
C VAL A 83 1.84 -16.73 -7.65
N ILE A 84 3.05 -16.19 -7.87
CA ILE A 84 3.41 -14.84 -7.42
C ILE A 84 2.55 -13.77 -8.10
N LYS A 85 2.31 -13.90 -9.41
CA LYS A 85 1.43 -13.01 -10.16
C LYS A 85 -0.03 -13.13 -9.72
N ALA A 86 -0.52 -14.34 -9.47
CA ALA A 86 -1.87 -14.57 -8.95
C ALA A 86 -2.07 -13.95 -7.55
N ALA A 87 -1.01 -13.83 -6.75
CA ALA A 87 -1.00 -13.13 -5.48
C ALA A 87 -0.90 -11.58 -5.61
N GLY A 88 -0.84 -11.04 -6.84
CA GLY A 88 -0.85 -9.60 -7.11
C GLY A 88 0.53 -8.94 -7.18
N PHE A 89 1.62 -9.71 -7.13
CA PHE A 89 2.98 -9.17 -7.24
C PHE A 89 3.48 -9.17 -8.69
N THR A 90 4.34 -8.22 -9.03
CA THR A 90 5.12 -8.22 -10.27
C THR A 90 6.41 -9.04 -10.06
N VAL A 91 6.99 -9.57 -11.13
CA VAL A 91 8.20 -10.40 -11.08
C VAL A 91 9.22 -9.89 -12.10
N GLU A 92 10.47 -9.73 -11.67
CA GLU A 92 11.62 -9.37 -12.52
C GLU A 92 12.57 -10.56 -12.68
N GLY A 93 13.14 -10.70 -13.88
CA GLY A 93 13.97 -11.84 -14.27
C GLY A 93 13.20 -12.77 -15.21
N GLU A 94 13.28 -12.51 -16.51
CA GLU A 94 12.83 -13.46 -17.52
C GLU A 94 13.79 -14.65 -17.51
N CYS A 95 13.25 -15.85 -17.36
CA CYS A 95 13.97 -17.09 -17.63
C CYS A 95 14.36 -17.06 -19.11
N ARG A 96 15.58 -16.64 -19.44
CA ARG A 96 16.12 -16.74 -20.80
C ARG A 96 16.24 -18.22 -21.13
N CYS A 97 15.52 -18.61 -22.18
CA CYS A 97 15.45 -19.94 -22.77
C CYS A 97 16.83 -20.52 -23.08
#